data_AF-A0A520FWX4-F1
#
_entry.id   AF-A0A520FWX4-F1
#
_cell.length_a   1.000
_cell.length_b   1.000
_cell.length_c   1.000
_cell.angle_alpha   90.00
_cell.angle_beta   90.00
_cell.angle_gamma   90.00
#
_symmetry.space_group_name_H-M   'P 1'
#
loop_
_entity.id
_entity.type
_entity.pdbx_description
1 polymer ?
#
loop_
_entity_poly.entity_id
_entity_poly.type
_entity_poly.pdbx_seq_one_letter_code
_entity_poly.pdbx_strand_id
1 'polypeptide(L)'
;MAASGGTSLVLAQGNSRIQAFDSSANPVLAFKGGTTSLMPLVPDSGAIYLDLGVEALAYMYVLSYISDGTLPANYRLDVYTPDGAFLSRTSGVPAARLAVDLFRNVYTLNYEAISGSPRVEPSLSQWLPQSAASTCPSTLPSRPDDFPHASPAPRPHDRSRRTARPRGRWSIASGCPSQA
;
A
#
# COMPACT_ATOMS: atom_id res chain seq x y z
N MET A 1 6.79 -22.39 2.21
CA MET A 1 7.24 -22.66 0.83
C MET A 1 6.22 -22.01 -0.07
N ALA A 2 6.63 -21.02 -0.85
CA ALA A 2 5.78 -20.37 -1.83
C ALA A 2 6.28 -20.76 -3.22
N ALA A 3 5.37 -21.08 -4.14
CA ALA A 3 5.72 -21.52 -5.48
C ALA A 3 5.35 -20.46 -6.51
N SER A 4 6.30 -20.08 -7.37
CA SER A 4 6.06 -19.21 -8.53
C SER A 4 6.73 -19.84 -9.76
N GLY A 5 5.96 -20.14 -10.80
CA GLY A 5 6.48 -20.63 -12.08
C GLY A 5 7.33 -21.92 -12.02
N GLY A 6 7.06 -22.82 -11.07
CA GLY A 6 7.84 -24.06 -10.85
C GLY A 6 9.07 -23.87 -9.96
N THR A 7 9.34 -22.64 -9.50
CA THR A 7 10.34 -22.32 -8.50
C THR A 7 9.73 -22.34 -7.11
N SER A 8 10.42 -22.96 -6.16
CA SER A 8 10.07 -23.00 -4.75
C SER A 8 10.95 -22.04 -3.95
N LEU A 9 10.33 -21.17 -3.16
CA LEU A 9 11.02 -20.26 -2.27
C LEU A 9 11.05 -20.77 -0.83
N VAL A 10 12.24 -20.72 -0.23
CA VAL A 10 12.50 -21.13 1.15
C VAL A 10 12.93 -19.92 1.96
N LEU A 11 12.21 -19.67 3.06
CA LEU A 11 12.54 -18.66 4.06
C LEU A 11 13.53 -19.27 5.06
N ALA A 12 14.78 -18.82 5.02
CA ALA A 12 15.88 -19.39 5.77
C ALA A 12 16.20 -18.55 7.02
N GLN A 13 15.59 -18.92 8.15
CA GLN A 13 15.71 -18.25 9.45
C GLN A 13 17.17 -17.96 9.86
N GLY A 14 18.05 -18.97 9.78
CA GLY A 14 19.43 -18.86 10.27
C GLY A 14 20.32 -17.90 9.48
N ASN A 15 19.93 -17.53 8.27
CA ASN A 15 20.73 -16.69 7.36
C ASN A 15 19.99 -15.41 6.92
N SER A 16 18.82 -15.11 7.51
CA SER A 16 17.98 -13.95 7.18
C SER A 16 17.83 -13.72 5.69
N ARG A 17 17.41 -14.77 4.96
CA ARG A 17 17.31 -14.74 3.49
C ARG A 17 16.17 -15.58 2.96
N ILE A 18 15.77 -15.30 1.73
CA ILE A 18 15.00 -16.21 0.88
C ILE A 18 15.96 -16.88 -0.11
N GLN A 19 15.74 -18.16 -0.36
CA GLN A 19 16.48 -18.92 -1.37
C GLN A 19 15.51 -19.61 -2.32
N ALA A 20 15.81 -19.55 -3.61
CA ALA A 20 15.02 -20.13 -4.69
C ALA A 20 15.56 -21.49 -5.12
N PHE A 21 14.66 -22.44 -5.36
CA PHE A 21 14.97 -23.81 -5.78
C PHE A 21 14.02 -24.29 -6.89
N ASP A 22 14.48 -25.21 -7.73
CA ASP A 22 13.60 -25.95 -8.65
C ASP A 22 12.87 -27.11 -7.93
N SER A 23 12.06 -27.86 -8.69
CA SER A 23 11.35 -29.05 -8.19
C SER A 23 12.27 -30.19 -7.74
N SER A 24 13.54 -30.15 -8.12
CA SER A 24 14.59 -31.11 -7.73
C SER A 24 15.46 -30.59 -6.58
N ALA A 25 15.08 -29.47 -5.96
CA ALA A 25 15.82 -28.78 -4.90
C ALA A 25 17.22 -28.26 -5.31
N ASN A 26 17.45 -28.04 -6.60
CA ASN A 26 18.65 -27.31 -7.04
C ASN A 26 18.41 -25.80 -6.91
N PRO A 27 19.40 -25.01 -6.45
CA PRO A 27 19.27 -23.56 -6.42
C PRO A 27 19.02 -22.98 -7.82
N VAL A 28 18.03 -22.08 -7.94
CA VAL A 28 17.68 -21.41 -9.21
C VAL A 28 17.99 -19.93 -9.12
N LEU A 29 18.63 -19.37 -10.15
CA LEU A 29 18.91 -17.94 -10.23
C LEU A 29 17.63 -17.16 -10.54
N ALA A 30 16.87 -16.83 -9.49
CA ALA A 30 15.57 -16.19 -9.60
C ALA A 30 15.59 -14.68 -9.29
N PHE A 31 16.66 -14.18 -8.66
CA PHE A 31 16.73 -12.80 -8.16
C PHE A 31 17.78 -11.97 -8.90
N LYS A 32 17.66 -10.64 -8.79
CA LYS A 32 18.53 -9.63 -9.46
C LYS A 32 18.73 -9.94 -10.95
N GLY A 33 17.64 -10.03 -11.70
CA GLY A 33 17.68 -10.34 -13.14
C GLY A 33 18.26 -11.72 -13.48
N GLY A 34 18.15 -12.69 -12.55
CA GLY A 34 18.62 -14.06 -12.75
C GLY A 34 20.12 -14.26 -12.52
N THR A 35 20.72 -13.47 -11.64
CA THR A 35 22.16 -13.57 -11.31
C THR A 35 22.44 -14.28 -9.99
N THR A 36 21.42 -14.47 -9.14
CA THR A 36 21.57 -15.11 -7.83
C THR A 36 20.32 -15.90 -7.44
N SER A 37 20.53 -17.00 -6.70
CA SER A 37 19.46 -17.80 -6.07
C SER A 37 19.12 -17.35 -4.65
N LEU A 38 19.85 -16.36 -4.15
CA LEU A 38 19.76 -15.84 -2.79
C LEU A 38 19.27 -14.39 -2.80
N MET A 39 18.33 -14.11 -1.90
CA MET A 39 17.81 -12.78 -1.62
C MET A 39 17.94 -12.49 -0.12
N PRO A 40 18.80 -11.56 0.31
CA PRO A 40 18.87 -11.15 1.71
C PRO A 40 17.59 -10.42 2.11
N LEU A 41 17.14 -10.64 3.35
CA LEU A 41 16.06 -9.86 3.96
C LEU A 41 16.64 -8.60 4.62
N VAL A 42 15.79 -7.61 4.85
CA VAL A 42 16.17 -6.45 5.66
C VAL A 42 16.65 -6.96 7.04
N PRO A 43 17.85 -6.56 7.46
CA PRO A 43 18.41 -7.05 8.72
C PRO A 43 17.67 -6.43 9.89
N ASP A 44 17.12 -7.29 10.74
CA ASP A 44 16.59 -6.93 12.05
C ASP A 44 17.16 -7.90 13.09
N SER A 45 17.80 -7.34 14.12
CA SER A 45 18.40 -8.14 15.17
C SER A 45 17.32 -8.95 15.90
N GLY A 46 17.50 -10.26 15.96
CA GLY A 46 16.55 -11.16 16.61
C GLY A 46 15.22 -11.33 15.87
N ALA A 47 15.15 -11.01 14.57
CA ALA A 47 13.95 -11.26 13.79
C ALA A 47 13.64 -12.76 13.71
N ILE A 48 12.40 -13.10 14.01
CA ILE A 48 11.81 -14.43 13.80
C ILE A 48 10.86 -14.32 12.62
N TYR A 49 11.16 -15.04 11.53
CA TYR A 49 10.33 -15.09 10.34
C TYR A 49 9.27 -16.17 10.49
N LEU A 50 8.01 -15.79 10.27
CA LEU A 50 6.84 -16.61 10.53
C LEU A 50 6.29 -17.25 9.25
N ASP A 51 6.18 -16.45 8.18
CA ASP A 51 5.57 -16.90 6.94
C ASP A 51 6.04 -16.11 5.72
N LEU A 52 5.89 -16.72 4.55
CA LEU A 52 6.23 -16.15 3.24
C LEU A 52 5.07 -16.36 2.27
N GLY A 53 4.55 -15.27 1.72
CA GLY A 53 3.59 -15.26 0.61
C GLY A 53 4.20 -14.67 -0.65
N VAL A 54 3.71 -15.12 -1.80
CA VAL A 54 4.15 -14.64 -3.12
C VAL A 54 2.91 -14.41 -3.98
N GLU A 55 2.85 -13.25 -4.63
CA GLU A 55 1.80 -12.91 -5.58
C GLU A 55 2.18 -13.31 -7.02
N ALA A 56 1.24 -13.28 -7.97
CA ALA A 56 1.45 -13.72 -9.35
C ALA A 56 2.55 -12.96 -10.10
N LEU A 57 2.78 -11.68 -9.82
CA LEU A 57 3.92 -10.92 -10.36
C LEU A 57 5.21 -11.12 -9.56
N ALA A 58 5.26 -12.11 -8.66
CA ALA A 58 6.41 -12.48 -7.82
C ALA A 58 6.82 -11.44 -6.77
N TYR A 59 5.93 -10.51 -6.40
CA TYR A 59 6.12 -9.72 -5.17
C TYR A 59 6.07 -10.65 -3.96
N MET A 60 7.01 -10.47 -3.04
CA MET A 60 7.18 -11.33 -1.86
C MET A 60 6.76 -10.59 -0.60
N TYR A 61 6.05 -11.30 0.27
CA TYR A 61 5.51 -10.80 1.54
C TYR A 61 6.07 -11.64 2.67
N VAL A 62 6.83 -11.02 3.57
CA VAL A 62 7.50 -11.70 4.68
C VAL A 62 6.90 -11.23 6.00
N LEU A 63 6.31 -12.17 6.73
CA LEU A 63 5.81 -11.94 8.08
C LEU A 63 6.90 -12.27 9.09
N SER A 64 7.13 -11.37 10.04
CA SER A 64 8.10 -11.58 11.11
C SER A 64 7.74 -10.83 12.38
N TYR A 65 8.43 -11.14 13.47
CA TYR A 65 8.49 -10.28 14.64
C TYR A 65 9.93 -10.13 15.11
N ILE A 66 10.18 -9.09 15.90
CA ILE A 66 11.45 -8.88 16.62
C ILE A 66 11.24 -9.01 18.12
N SER A 67 12.36 -9.02 18.86
CA SER A 67 12.37 -9.19 20.31
C SER A 67 11.73 -10.53 20.70
N ASP A 68 10.52 -10.52 21.26
CA ASP A 68 9.78 -11.70 21.71
C ASP A 68 8.35 -11.77 21.13
N GLY A 69 7.97 -10.84 20.25
CA GLY A 69 6.63 -10.80 19.67
C GLY A 69 5.49 -10.54 20.68
N THR A 70 5.78 -10.01 21.88
CA THR A 70 4.74 -9.77 22.90
C THR A 70 3.90 -8.52 22.62
N LEU A 71 4.46 -7.52 21.95
CA LEU A 71 3.77 -6.28 21.59
C LEU A 71 3.36 -6.31 20.11
N PRO A 72 2.16 -5.80 19.75
CA PRO A 72 1.76 -5.67 18.34
C PRO A 72 2.80 -4.92 17.50
N ALA A 73 3.41 -3.88 18.07
CA ALA A 73 4.46 -3.08 17.43
C ALA A 73 5.74 -3.86 17.07
N ASN A 74 5.93 -5.08 17.57
CA ASN A 74 7.09 -5.93 17.24
C ASN A 74 6.90 -6.68 15.91
N TYR A 75 5.66 -6.80 15.42
CA TYR A 75 5.36 -7.54 14.20
C TYR A 75 5.54 -6.67 12.96
N ARG A 76 6.14 -7.27 11.92
CA ARG A 76 6.46 -6.65 10.64
C ARG A 76 5.88 -7.48 9.49
N LEU A 77 5.29 -6.80 8.53
CA LEU A 77 5.02 -7.31 7.20
C LEU A 77 5.89 -6.54 6.21
N ASP A 78 6.90 -7.21 5.67
CA ASP A 78 7.80 -6.63 4.67
C ASP A 78 7.39 -7.07 3.28
N VAL A 79 7.46 -6.14 2.33
CA VAL A 79 7.19 -6.39 0.92
C VAL A 79 8.47 -6.20 0.11
N TYR A 80 8.75 -7.12 -0.80
CA TYR A 80 9.92 -7.07 -1.69
C TYR A 80 9.48 -7.16 -3.16
N THR A 81 10.27 -6.54 -4.04
CA THR A 81 10.14 -6.69 -5.50
C THR A 81 10.48 -8.11 -5.92
N PRO A 82 10.11 -8.51 -7.16
CA PRO A 82 10.53 -9.80 -7.73
C PRO A 82 12.05 -10.01 -7.75
N ASP A 83 12.83 -8.94 -7.93
CA ASP A 83 14.29 -9.00 -7.89
C ASP A 83 14.88 -9.08 -6.48
N GLY A 84 14.03 -8.96 -5.46
CA GLY A 84 14.40 -9.03 -4.05
C GLY A 84 14.80 -7.70 -3.41
N ALA A 85 14.48 -6.58 -4.05
CA ALA A 85 14.65 -5.26 -3.43
C ALA A 85 13.52 -4.99 -2.43
N PHE A 86 13.85 -4.43 -1.27
CA PHE A 86 12.85 -4.03 -0.28
C PHE A 86 11.97 -2.88 -0.83
N LEU A 87 10.66 -2.98 -0.62
CA LEU A 87 9.67 -1.98 -1.05
C LEU A 87 9.08 -1.22 0.12
N SER A 88 8.56 -1.94 1.11
CA SER A 88 7.85 -1.33 2.23
C SER A 88 7.76 -2.27 3.41
N ARG A 89 7.50 -1.67 4.57
CA ARG A 89 7.26 -2.36 5.84
C ARG A 89 6.02 -1.80 6.49
N THR A 90 5.13 -2.68 6.88
CA THR A 90 4.00 -2.38 7.76
C THR A 90 4.30 -2.95 9.14
N SER A 91 4.19 -2.12 10.17
CA SER A 91 4.35 -2.54 11.57
C SER A 91 3.00 -2.72 12.23
N GLY A 92 2.91 -3.55 13.27
CA GLY A 92 1.64 -3.73 13.98
C GLY A 92 0.74 -4.80 13.35
N VAL A 93 1.31 -5.83 12.73
CA VAL A 93 0.56 -6.94 12.09
C VAL A 93 0.73 -8.23 12.92
N PRO A 94 0.10 -8.35 14.11
CA PRO A 94 0.26 -9.51 15.00
C PRO A 94 -0.47 -10.74 14.43
N ALA A 95 0.19 -11.43 13.50
CA ALA A 95 -0.33 -12.61 12.82
C ALA A 95 0.66 -13.78 12.85
N ALA A 96 0.11 -14.99 12.79
CA ALA A 96 0.86 -16.25 12.75
C ALA A 96 1.15 -16.73 11.32
N ARG A 97 0.26 -16.43 10.37
CA ARG A 97 0.30 -16.88 8.97
C ARG A 97 -0.29 -15.84 8.04
N LEU A 98 0.07 -15.90 6.77
CA LEU A 98 -0.56 -15.08 5.73
C LEU A 98 -0.83 -15.86 4.44
N ALA A 99 -1.76 -15.34 3.64
CA ALA A 99 -1.99 -15.72 2.26
C ALA A 99 -2.13 -14.44 1.42
N VAL A 100 -1.65 -14.49 0.17
CA VAL A 100 -1.70 -13.35 -0.76
C VAL A 100 -2.45 -13.78 -2.00
N ASP A 101 -3.38 -12.95 -2.47
CA ASP A 101 -4.12 -13.20 -3.70
C ASP A 101 -3.51 -12.52 -4.94
N LEU A 102 -4.12 -12.77 -6.10
CA LEU A 102 -3.70 -12.22 -7.40
C LEU A 102 -3.81 -10.69 -7.49
N PHE A 103 -4.58 -10.06 -6.61
CA PHE A 103 -4.77 -8.60 -6.58
C PHE A 103 -3.93 -7.93 -5.50
N ARG A 104 -2.99 -8.67 -4.87
CA ARG A 104 -2.13 -8.23 -3.77
C ARG A 104 -2.88 -7.95 -2.46
N ASN A 105 -4.07 -8.50 -2.29
CA ASN A 105 -4.71 -8.51 -0.98
C ASN A 105 -4.00 -9.52 -0.10
N VAL A 106 -3.71 -9.12 1.14
CA VAL A 106 -3.08 -9.98 2.14
C VAL A 106 -4.13 -10.37 3.17
N TYR A 107 -4.30 -11.67 3.36
CA TYR A 107 -5.16 -12.26 4.38
C TYR A 107 -4.27 -12.83 5.48
N THR A 108 -4.60 -12.59 6.74
CA THR A 108 -3.75 -13.04 7.86
C THR A 108 -4.55 -13.75 8.93
N LEU A 109 -3.92 -14.76 9.53
CA LEU A 109 -4.39 -15.45 10.73
C LEU A 109 -3.81 -14.73 11.95
N ASN A 110 -4.60 -13.92 12.64
CA ASN A 110 -4.12 -13.06 13.72
C ASN A 110 -3.94 -13.85 15.03
N TYR A 111 -3.06 -13.34 15.91
CA TYR A 111 -2.96 -13.82 17.30
C TYR A 111 -4.08 -13.30 18.20
N GLU A 112 -4.83 -12.29 17.75
CA GLU A 112 -6.03 -11.83 18.44
C GLU A 112 -7.11 -12.92 18.40
N ALA A 113 -7.72 -13.21 19.54
CA ALA A 113 -8.86 -14.12 19.63
C ALA A 113 -10.18 -13.36 19.44
N ILE A 114 -11.15 -13.99 18.78
CA ILE A 114 -12.51 -13.45 18.67
C ILE A 114 -13.17 -13.45 20.05
N SER A 115 -13.56 -12.27 20.52
CA SER A 115 -14.27 -12.12 21.80
C SER A 115 -15.68 -12.72 21.72
N GLY A 116 -16.10 -13.43 22.77
CA GLY A 116 -17.44 -14.01 22.89
C GLY A 116 -17.63 -15.39 22.25
N SER A 117 -16.59 -15.98 21.66
CA SER A 117 -16.64 -17.38 21.18
C SER A 117 -16.48 -18.36 22.37
N PRO A 118 -17.24 -19.47 22.41
CA PRO A 118 -17.08 -20.51 23.45
C PRO A 118 -15.75 -21.28 23.32
N ARG A 119 -14.96 -21.02 22.27
CA ARG A 119 -13.63 -21.58 22.03
C ARG A 119 -12.67 -20.45 21.66
N VAL A 120 -11.37 -20.63 21.95
CA VAL A 120 -10.34 -19.69 21.50
C VAL A 120 -10.19 -19.88 19.99
N GLU A 121 -10.64 -18.87 19.23
CA GLU A 121 -10.56 -18.85 17.76
C GLU A 121 -9.77 -17.62 17.33
N PRO A 122 -8.76 -17.77 16.46
CA PRO A 122 -8.00 -16.64 15.93
C PRO A 122 -8.87 -15.78 15.01
N SER A 123 -8.66 -14.47 15.03
CA SER A 123 -9.32 -13.56 14.11
C SER A 123 -8.65 -13.59 12.72
N LEU A 124 -9.40 -13.20 11.69
CA LEU A 124 -8.91 -13.04 10.32
C LEU A 124 -8.92 -11.55 9.97
N SER A 125 -7.84 -11.04 9.40
CA SER A 125 -7.82 -9.69 8.83
C SER A 125 -7.45 -9.69 7.35
N GLN A 126 -7.96 -8.70 6.61
CA GLN A 126 -7.62 -8.43 5.22
C GLN A 126 -6.96 -7.06 5.14
N TRP A 127 -5.81 -7.01 4.46
CA TRP A 127 -5.13 -5.78 4.11
C TRP A 127 -5.21 -5.56 2.59
N LEU A 128 -5.72 -4.39 2.22
CA LEU A 128 -5.75 -3.91 0.84
C LEU A 128 -4.54 -3.01 0.61
N PRO A 129 -3.72 -3.27 -0.42
CA PRO A 129 -2.58 -2.42 -0.73
C PRO A 129 -3.07 -1.02 -1.09
N GLN A 130 -2.51 -0.01 -0.42
CA GLN A 130 -2.79 1.37 -0.77
C GLN A 130 -2.03 1.70 -2.06
N SER A 131 -2.75 2.04 -3.13
CA SER A 131 -2.16 2.89 -4.17
C SER A 131 -1.74 4.20 -3.51
N ALA A 132 -0.54 4.72 -3.83
CA ALA A 132 -0.06 5.99 -3.29
C ALA A 132 -1.20 7.01 -3.27
N ALA A 133 -1.53 7.51 -2.08
CA ALA A 133 -2.51 8.58 -1.97
C ALA A 133 -1.99 9.71 -2.86
N SER A 134 -2.68 9.97 -3.97
CA SER A 134 -2.63 11.30 -4.57
C SER A 134 -2.98 12.23 -3.43
N THR A 135 -2.01 12.97 -2.92
CA THR A 135 -2.21 14.06 -1.97
C THR A 135 -3.30 14.93 -2.58
N CYS A 136 -4.53 14.78 -2.12
CA CYS A 136 -5.55 15.77 -2.38
C CYS A 136 -5.15 16.93 -1.47
N PRO A 137 -4.68 18.07 -2.00
CA PRO A 137 -4.43 19.21 -1.13
C PRO A 137 -5.76 19.53 -0.45
N SER A 138 -5.83 19.36 0.86
CA SER A 138 -6.99 19.75 1.65
C SER A 138 -7.00 21.26 1.79
N THR A 139 -7.22 21.94 0.68
CA THR A 139 -7.64 23.33 0.68
C THR A 139 -8.94 23.33 -0.09
N LEU A 140 -10.05 23.13 0.64
CA LEU A 140 -11.34 23.56 0.13
C LEU A 140 -11.17 25.02 -0.31
N PRO A 141 -11.45 25.40 -1.57
CA PRO A 141 -11.60 26.81 -1.87
C PRO A 141 -12.71 27.33 -0.96
N SER A 142 -12.39 28.27 -0.08
CA SER A 142 -13.37 29.02 0.68
C SER A 142 -14.44 29.51 -0.29
N ARG A 143 -15.67 29.04 -0.08
CA ARG A 143 -16.84 29.36 -0.89
C ARG A 143 -16.97 30.89 -1.00
N PRO A 144 -17.07 31.48 -2.20
CA PRO A 144 -17.15 32.94 -2.37
C PRO A 144 -18.58 33.46 -2.11
N ASP A 145 -19.19 33.05 -1.00
CA ASP A 145 -20.54 33.49 -0.58
C ASP A 145 -20.51 34.33 0.70
N ASP A 146 -19.44 35.09 0.94
CA ASP A 146 -19.50 36.26 1.83
C ASP A 146 -19.83 37.49 0.99
N PHE A 147 -21.09 37.56 0.53
CA PHE A 147 -21.65 38.81 0.05
C PHE A 147 -22.10 39.64 1.27
N PRO A 148 -21.56 40.84 1.51
CA PRO A 148 -22.05 41.68 2.61
C PRO A 148 -23.51 42.04 2.35
N HIS A 149 -24.37 41.81 3.35
CA HIS A 149 -25.74 42.32 3.37
C HIS A 149 -25.71 43.84 3.26
N ALA A 150 -25.91 44.36 2.05
CA ALA A 150 -26.17 45.78 1.85
C ALA A 150 -27.57 46.11 2.38
N SER A 151 -27.64 46.96 3.40
CA SER A 151 -28.89 47.60 3.84
C SER A 151 -29.60 48.27 2.65
N PRO A 152 -30.94 48.22 2.56
CA PRO A 152 -31.65 48.76 1.41
C PRO A 152 -31.62 50.30 1.43
N ALA A 153 -31.02 50.89 0.39
CA ALA A 153 -31.12 52.32 0.11
C ALA A 153 -32.53 52.69 -0.38
N PRO A 154 -33.03 53.92 -0.11
CA PRO A 154 -34.37 54.34 -0.50
C PRO A 154 -34.47 54.52 -2.02
N ARG A 155 -35.61 54.11 -2.59
CA ARG A 155 -35.92 54.24 -4.02
C ARG A 155 -36.03 55.70 -4.44
N PRO A 156 -35.39 56.10 -5.56
CA PRO A 156 -35.82 57.25 -6.33
C PRO A 156 -36.32 56.84 -7.74
N HIS A 157 -37.08 57.76 -8.31
CA HIS A 157 -37.98 57.60 -9.45
C HIS A 157 -37.31 57.52 -10.84
N ASP A 158 -37.99 56.79 -11.73
CA ASP A 158 -38.24 56.97 -13.18
C ASP A 158 -37.12 57.39 -14.18
N ARG A 159 -37.25 56.77 -15.37
CA ARG A 159 -36.90 57.21 -16.75
C ARG A 159 -35.52 56.93 -17.39
N SER A 160 -35.54 55.84 -18.17
CA SER A 160 -35.34 55.82 -19.65
C SER A 160 -33.93 55.78 -20.31
N ARG A 161 -33.89 55.02 -21.43
CA ARG A 161 -32.98 55.00 -22.62
C ARG A 161 -31.70 54.13 -22.56
N ARG A 162 -31.62 53.07 -23.41
CA ARG A 162 -30.86 52.93 -24.70
C ARG A 162 -29.32 52.88 -24.46
N THR A 163 -28.48 51.98 -24.98
CA THR A 163 -28.34 51.31 -26.30
C THR A 163 -27.11 50.36 -26.30
N ALA A 164 -27.03 49.45 -27.29
CA ALA A 164 -25.83 48.93 -28.00
C ALA A 164 -25.07 47.65 -27.54
N ARG A 165 -24.89 46.77 -28.56
CA ARG A 165 -24.06 45.55 -28.74
C ARG A 165 -22.60 45.93 -29.18
N PRO A 166 -21.65 45.02 -29.55
CA PRO A 166 -21.33 43.61 -29.18
C PRO A 166 -19.80 43.25 -29.12
N ARG A 167 -19.51 41.93 -28.95
CA ARG A 167 -18.33 41.11 -29.36
C ARG A 167 -17.05 41.08 -28.49
N GLY A 168 -16.67 39.85 -28.09
CA GLY A 168 -15.33 39.46 -27.68
C GLY A 168 -15.21 37.93 -27.55
N ARG A 169 -14.38 37.32 -28.39
CA ARG A 169 -14.11 35.88 -28.59
C ARG A 169 -12.90 35.47 -27.73
N TRP A 170 -12.89 34.30 -27.09
CA TRP A 170 -11.64 33.67 -26.62
C TRP A 170 -11.62 32.15 -26.80
N SER A 171 -10.45 31.70 -27.26
CA SER A 171 -10.06 30.36 -27.72
C SER A 171 -9.58 29.45 -26.59
N ILE A 172 -9.54 28.16 -26.92
CA ILE A 172 -9.00 27.01 -26.20
C ILE A 172 -7.46 27.11 -26.14
N ALA A 173 -6.86 26.76 -24.99
CA ALA A 173 -5.46 26.35 -24.92
C ALA A 173 -5.24 25.27 -23.85
N SER A 174 -4.65 24.19 -24.34
CA SER A 174 -4.05 23.03 -23.69
C SER A 174 -2.82 23.36 -22.85
N GLY A 175 -2.54 22.55 -21.81
CA GLY A 175 -1.22 22.48 -21.18
C GLY A 175 -1.19 21.64 -19.90
N CYS A 176 -0.63 20.44 -19.99
CA CYS A 176 -0.19 19.62 -18.86
C CYS A 176 1.34 19.70 -18.78
N PRO A 177 1.97 19.96 -17.61
CA PRO A 177 3.41 19.79 -17.44
C PRO A 177 3.76 18.52 -16.64
N SER A 178 4.84 17.87 -17.07
CA SER A 178 5.45 16.68 -16.48
C SER A 178 6.29 16.97 -15.23
N GLN A 179 6.53 15.90 -14.48
CA GLN A 179 7.28 15.76 -13.23
C GLN A 179 8.73 16.28 -13.27
N ALA A 180 9.25 16.58 -12.08
CA ALA A 180 10.63 16.34 -11.65
C ALA A 180 10.60 15.77 -10.23
#